data_AF-B0CWX6-F1
#
_entry.id   AF-B0CWX6-F1
#
_cell.length_a   1.000
_cell.length_b   1.000
_cell.length_c   1.000
_cell.angle_alpha   90.00
_cell.angle_beta   90.00
_cell.angle_gamma   90.00
#
_symmetry.space_group_name_H-M   'P 1'
#
loop_
_entity.id
_entity.type
_entity.pdbx_description
1 polymer ?
#
loop_
_entity_poly.entity_id
_entity_poly.type
_entity_poly.pdbx_seq_one_letter_code
_entity_poly.pdbx_strand_id
1 'polypeptide(L)'
;MHCLQAALVPEATGEGETTCNALADKAFATHATCYVNNGLCELFPTDWVEIVTIVGWTLFESWDATSKSSFQAAGDCPALTAWILLCTTLNNRNLCPSVAGL
;
A
#
# COMPACT_ATOMS: atom_id res chain seq x y z
N MET A 1 -8.59 -2.53 -7.94
CA MET A 1 -8.69 -1.12 -8.40
C MET A 1 -10.10 -0.54 -8.45
N HIS A 2 -11.18 -1.35 -8.40
CA HIS A 2 -12.56 -0.80 -8.44
C HIS A 2 -12.89 0.10 -7.24
N CYS A 3 -12.49 -0.28 -6.02
CA CYS A 3 -12.67 0.53 -4.80
C CYS A 3 -12.08 1.95 -4.93
N LEU A 4 -10.85 2.03 -5.45
CA LEU A 4 -10.16 3.30 -5.67
C LEU A 4 -10.90 4.19 -6.68
N GLN A 5 -11.34 3.59 -7.78
CA GLN A 5 -12.09 4.31 -8.82
C GLN A 5 -13.44 4.80 -8.30
N ALA A 6 -14.17 3.96 -7.55
CA ALA A 6 -15.45 4.32 -6.96
C ALA A 6 -15.35 5.51 -5.98
N ALA A 7 -14.26 5.60 -5.22
CA ALA A 7 -14.04 6.69 -4.27
C ALA A 7 -13.91 8.08 -4.92
N LEU A 8 -13.57 8.14 -6.21
CA LEU A 8 -13.36 9.37 -6.98
C LEU A 8 -14.51 9.67 -7.96
N VAL A 9 -15.54 8.83 -8.03
CA VAL A 9 -16.69 9.02 -8.92
C VAL A 9 -17.35 10.40 -8.73
N PRO A 10 -17.65 10.87 -7.50
CA PRO A 10 -18.32 12.15 -7.32
C PRO A 10 -17.54 13.33 -7.92
N GLU A 11 -16.22 13.36 -7.76
CA GLU A 11 -15.38 14.39 -8.35
C GLU A 11 -15.25 14.23 -9.88
N ALA A 12 -15.23 12.99 -10.37
CA ALA A 12 -15.15 12.69 -11.81
C ALA A 12 -16.46 13.00 -12.58
N THR A 13 -17.62 12.97 -11.92
CA THR A 13 -18.93 13.25 -12.51
C THR A 13 -19.39 14.70 -12.32
N GLY A 14 -18.61 15.53 -11.63
CA GLY A 14 -18.97 16.92 -11.34
C GLY A 14 -19.96 17.07 -10.18
N GLU A 15 -20.18 16.02 -9.39
CA GLU A 15 -20.99 16.04 -8.17
C GLU A 15 -20.19 16.50 -6.94
N GLY A 16 -18.86 16.57 -7.03
CA GLY A 16 -17.97 17.08 -5.98
C GLY A 16 -16.97 18.11 -6.52
N GLU A 17 -17.17 19.39 -6.20
CA GLU A 17 -16.16 20.41 -6.48
C GLU A 17 -14.96 20.26 -5.54
N THR A 18 -13.76 20.24 -6.11
CA THR A 18 -12.51 20.15 -5.34
C THR A 18 -11.35 20.76 -6.12
N THR A 19 -10.20 20.90 -5.48
CA THR A 19 -8.96 21.31 -6.15
C THR A 19 -8.15 20.10 -6.59
N CYS A 20 -7.24 20.24 -7.55
CA CYS A 20 -6.35 19.13 -7.95
C CYS A 20 -5.56 18.56 -6.76
N ASN A 21 -5.12 19.42 -5.83
CA ASN A 21 -4.39 18.98 -4.63
C ASN A 21 -5.29 18.19 -3.69
N ALA A 22 -6.50 18.68 -3.41
CA ALA A 22 -7.45 17.98 -2.56
C ALA A 22 -7.95 16.67 -3.19
N LEU A 23 -8.07 16.61 -4.53
CA LEU A 23 -8.36 15.37 -5.26
C LEU A 23 -7.22 14.36 -5.14
N ALA A 24 -5.97 14.81 -5.28
CA ALA A 24 -4.80 13.95 -5.11
C ALA A 24 -4.72 13.41 -3.67
N ASP A 25 -4.90 14.27 -2.66
CA ASP A 25 -4.92 13.86 -1.26
C ASP A 25 -6.01 12.82 -0.98
N LYS A 26 -7.22 13.04 -1.53
CA LYS A 26 -8.33 12.08 -1.43
C LYS A 26 -7.96 10.74 -2.06
N ALA A 27 -7.39 10.75 -3.27
CA ALA A 27 -6.97 9.52 -3.95
C ALA A 27 -5.97 8.72 -3.10
N PHE A 28 -4.90 9.38 -2.61
CA PHE A 28 -3.89 8.70 -1.79
C PHE A 28 -4.41 8.23 -0.44
N ALA A 29 -5.33 8.97 0.19
CA ALA A 29 -5.93 8.57 1.46
C ALA A 29 -6.82 7.31 1.34
N THR A 30 -7.38 7.03 0.16
CA THR A 30 -8.28 5.89 -0.02
C THR A 30 -7.56 4.56 -0.30
N HIS A 31 -6.30 4.60 -0.73
CA HIS A 31 -5.54 3.42 -1.12
C HIS A 31 -5.45 2.38 0.01
N ALA A 32 -5.05 2.80 1.22
CA ALA A 32 -4.83 1.90 2.34
C ALA A 32 -6.09 1.10 2.69
N THR A 33 -7.20 1.80 2.94
CA THR A 33 -8.49 1.20 3.25
C THR A 33 -8.97 0.29 2.13
N CYS A 34 -8.78 0.67 0.85
CA CYS A 34 -9.16 -0.17 -0.26
C CYS A 34 -8.35 -1.47 -0.31
N TYR A 35 -7.05 -1.47 -0.04
CA TYR A 35 -6.26 -2.70 -0.02
C TYR A 35 -6.67 -3.62 1.13
N VAL A 36 -6.84 -3.07 2.33
CA VAL A 36 -7.29 -3.83 3.52
C VAL A 36 -8.65 -4.48 3.26
N ASN A 37 -9.64 -3.70 2.82
CA ASN A 37 -10.99 -4.20 2.55
C ASN A 37 -11.07 -5.21 1.39
N ASN A 38 -10.03 -5.31 0.55
CA ASN A 38 -9.98 -6.25 -0.58
C ASN A 38 -9.02 -7.42 -0.33
N GLY A 39 -8.71 -7.72 0.94
CA GLY A 39 -8.09 -8.99 1.29
C GLY A 39 -6.59 -8.92 1.57
N LEU A 40 -5.97 -7.73 1.67
CA LEU A 40 -4.53 -7.60 1.87
C LEU A 40 -4.03 -8.33 3.14
N CYS A 41 -4.82 -8.30 4.21
CA CYS A 41 -4.45 -8.90 5.49
C CYS A 41 -4.56 -10.44 5.49
N GLU A 42 -5.37 -10.99 4.58
CA GLU A 42 -5.71 -12.41 4.46
C GLU A 42 -4.81 -13.15 3.46
N LEU A 43 -3.97 -12.42 2.73
CA LEU A 43 -3.00 -12.99 1.80
C LEU A 43 -1.97 -13.87 2.52
N PHE A 44 -1.44 -14.85 1.81
CA PHE A 44 -0.31 -15.62 2.31
C PHE A 44 0.98 -14.81 2.16
N PRO A 45 2.01 -15.08 2.98
CA PRO A 45 3.29 -14.39 2.86
C PRO A 45 3.91 -14.45 1.45
N THR A 46 3.67 -15.52 0.70
CA THR A 46 4.11 -15.63 -0.71
C THR A 46 3.50 -14.56 -1.61
N ASP A 47 2.26 -14.16 -1.38
CA ASP A 47 1.62 -13.10 -2.17
C ASP A 47 2.19 -11.73 -1.80
N TRP A 48 2.56 -11.50 -0.54
CA TRP A 48 3.26 -10.27 -0.12
C TRP A 48 4.67 -10.18 -0.72
N VAL A 49 5.38 -11.30 -0.85
CA VAL A 49 6.66 -11.38 -1.57
C VAL A 49 6.47 -10.91 -3.01
N GLU A 50 5.44 -11.41 -3.71
CA GLU A 50 5.16 -11.02 -5.10
C GLU A 50 4.77 -9.54 -5.21
N ILE A 51 3.94 -9.03 -4.31
CA ILE A 51 3.61 -7.60 -4.24
C ILE A 51 4.90 -6.80 -4.17
N VAL A 52 5.73 -7.02 -3.14
CA VAL A 52 6.98 -6.26 -2.96
C VAL A 52 7.95 -6.44 -4.12
N THR A 53 7.97 -7.60 -4.79
CA THR A 53 8.79 -7.81 -5.99
C THR A 53 8.33 -6.93 -7.16
N ILE A 54 7.02 -6.72 -7.31
CA ILE A 54 6.44 -5.91 -8.38
C ILE A 54 6.57 -4.41 -8.10
N VAL A 55 6.25 -3.97 -6.87
CA VAL A 55 6.19 -2.53 -6.53
C VAL A 55 7.44 -1.99 -5.84
N GLY A 56 8.33 -2.88 -5.40
CA GLY A 56 9.59 -2.54 -4.74
C GLY A 56 9.46 -2.24 -3.25
N TRP A 57 10.59 -2.38 -2.54
CA TRP A 57 10.72 -1.97 -1.13
C TRP A 57 10.66 -0.45 -0.94
N THR A 58 10.81 0.33 -2.02
CA THR A 58 10.75 1.79 -2.02
C THR A 58 9.47 2.35 -1.42
N LEU A 59 8.37 1.56 -1.44
CA LEU A 59 7.11 1.88 -0.76
C LEU A 59 7.22 2.01 0.77
N PHE A 60 8.30 1.52 1.36
CA PHE A 60 8.55 1.55 2.79
C PHE A 60 9.86 2.28 3.14
N GLU A 61 10.50 2.93 2.17
CA GLU A 61 11.81 3.58 2.35
C GLU A 61 11.71 5.10 2.48
N SER A 62 10.66 5.71 1.94
CA SER A 62 10.42 7.15 1.98
C SER A 62 9.24 7.53 2.90
N TRP A 63 9.09 8.81 3.18
CA TRP A 63 7.93 9.38 3.87
C TRP A 63 7.07 10.24 2.94
N ASP A 64 6.92 9.81 1.68
CA ASP A 64 6.03 10.44 0.71
C ASP A 64 4.59 9.90 0.83
N ALA A 65 3.67 10.45 0.02
CA ALA A 65 2.25 10.09 0.06
C ALA A 65 2.00 8.60 -0.27
N THR A 66 2.78 8.02 -1.19
CA THR A 66 2.68 6.61 -1.58
C THR A 66 3.14 5.72 -0.43
N SER A 67 4.27 6.04 0.19
CA SER A 67 4.80 5.29 1.32
C SER A 67 3.92 5.43 2.56
N LYS A 68 3.36 6.61 2.82
CA LYS A 68 2.39 6.81 3.91
C LYS A 68 1.17 5.91 3.76
N SER A 69 0.61 5.79 2.55
CA SER A 69 -0.52 4.89 2.29
C SER A 69 -0.14 3.41 2.45
N SER A 70 1.09 3.04 2.08
CA SER A 70 1.62 1.68 2.24
C SER A 70 1.82 1.32 3.71
N PHE A 71 2.35 2.24 4.51
CA PHE A 71 2.46 2.08 5.97
C PHE A 71 1.11 2.01 6.67
N GLN A 72 0.12 2.81 6.23
CA GLN A 72 -1.24 2.72 6.78
C GLN A 72 -1.86 1.35 6.48
N ALA A 73 -1.77 0.87 5.23
CA ALA A 73 -2.27 -0.44 4.86
C ALA A 73 -1.60 -1.57 5.64
N ALA A 74 -0.27 -1.48 5.82
CA ALA A 74 0.48 -2.44 6.61
C ALA A 74 0.09 -2.41 8.09
N GLY A 75 -0.05 -1.21 8.69
CA GLY A 75 -0.40 -1.03 10.10
C GLY A 75 -1.78 -1.60 10.47
N ASP A 76 -2.72 -1.59 9.53
CA ASP A 76 -4.04 -2.20 9.68
C ASP A 76 -4.02 -3.74 9.52
N CYS A 77 -2.88 -4.31 9.09
CA CYS A 77 -2.67 -5.76 8.92
C CYS A 77 -1.52 -6.28 9.82
N PRO A 78 -1.80 -6.79 11.03
CA PRO A 78 -0.76 -7.22 11.98
C PRO A 78 0.23 -8.26 11.44
N ALA A 79 -0.27 -9.23 10.66
CA ALA A 79 0.57 -10.28 10.08
C ALA A 79 1.51 -9.75 8.98
N LEU A 80 1.00 -8.84 8.14
CA LEU A 80 1.82 -8.15 7.13
C LEU A 80 2.87 -7.26 7.80
N THR A 81 2.51 -6.53 8.86
CA THR A 81 3.46 -5.73 9.65
C THR A 81 4.59 -6.60 10.21
N ALA A 82 4.25 -7.74 10.81
CA ALA A 82 5.25 -8.67 11.34
C ALA A 82 6.17 -9.22 10.24
N TRP A 83 5.62 -9.52 9.06
CA TRP A 83 6.38 -9.98 7.90
C TRP A 83 7.32 -8.89 7.36
N ILE A 84 6.87 -7.63 7.22
CA ILE A 84 7.72 -6.49 6.82
C ILE A 84 8.88 -6.31 7.80
N LEU A 85 8.61 -6.37 9.11
CA LEU A 85 9.65 -6.25 10.13
C LEU A 85 10.66 -7.40 10.04
N LEU A 86 10.20 -8.65 9.87
CA LEU A 86 11.08 -9.80 9.65
C LEU A 86 11.99 -9.60 8.43
N CYS A 87 11.47 -9.05 7.33
CA CYS A 87 12.21 -8.85 6.10
C CYS A 87 13.20 -7.68 6.15
N THR A 88 12.84 -6.58 6.81
CA THR A 88 13.66 -5.35 6.84
C THR A 88 14.67 -5.31 7.98
N THR A 89 14.41 -5.98 9.11
CA THR A 89 15.30 -5.92 10.30
C THR A 89 16.13 -7.19 10.49
N LEU A 90 15.52 -8.36 10.31
CA LEU A 90 16.18 -9.66 10.51
C LEU A 90 16.81 -10.20 9.20
N ASN A 91 16.48 -9.60 8.06
CA ASN A 91 17.05 -9.87 6.73
C ASN A 91 17.13 -11.39 6.41
N ASN A 92 16.05 -12.11 6.68
CA ASN A 92 15.98 -13.54 6.39
C ASN A 92 15.70 -13.78 4.91
N ARG A 93 16.77 -13.89 4.12
CA ARG A 93 16.72 -14.05 2.65
C ARG A 93 15.98 -15.27 2.12
N ASN A 94 15.60 -16.23 2.98
CA ASN A 94 14.84 -17.41 2.57
C ASN A 94 13.32 -17.17 2.53
N LEU A 95 12.83 -16.09 3.14
CA LEU A 95 11.39 -15.80 3.28
C LEU A 95 10.99 -14.43 2.71
N CYS A 96 11.95 -13.68 2.20
CA CYS A 96 11.80 -12.28 1.81
C CYS A 96 12.43 -12.05 0.44
N PRO A 97 11.80 -11.26 -0.44
CA PRO A 97 12.42 -10.86 -1.69
C PRO A 97 13.68 -10.06 -1.39
N SER A 98 14.69 -10.18 -2.24
CA SER A 98 15.95 -9.48 -2.00
C SER A 98 15.69 -7.98 -1.95
N VAL A 99 16.13 -7.32 -0.88
CA VAL A 99 16.25 -5.85 -0.81
C VAL A 99 17.35 -5.31 -1.74
N ALA A 100 17.97 -6.17 -2.56
CA ALA A 100 19.09 -5.83 -3.43
C ALA A 100 18.59 -5.21 -4.73
N GLY A 101 18.48 -3.87 -4.71
CA GLY A 101 18.16 -3.02 -5.85
C GLY A 101 18.65 -1.58 -5.68
N LEU A 102 19.74 -1.39 -4.91
CA LEU A 102 20.63 -0.23 -5.05
C LEU A 102 21.69 -0.55 -6.11
#